data_AF-A0AAW4VLH4-F1
#
_entry.id   AF-A0AAW4VLH4-F1
#
_cell.length_a   1.000
_cell.length_b   1.000
_cell.length_c   1.000
_cell.angle_alpha   90.00
_cell.angle_beta   90.00
_cell.angle_gamma   90.00
#
_symmetry.space_group_name_H-M   'P 1'
#
loop_
_entity.id
_entity.type
_entity.pdbx_description
1 polymer ?
#
loop_
_entity_poly.entity_id
_entity_poly.type
_entity_poly.pdbx_seq_one_letter_code
_entity_poly.pdbx_strand_id
1 'polypeptide(L)'
;VDLGGPVNKASWSVGNFFMLEGIYKPCLYTNIAICAIPLGYALMTFIWPKERFSAELFEMGRNDLVTGAFGITEGAIPFLMK
;
A
#
# COMPACT_ATOMS: atom_id res chain seq x y z
N VAL A 1 -10.58 4.22 -3.30
CA VAL A 1 -9.27 4.21 -3.98
C VAL A 1 -8.92 2.77 -4.30
N ASP A 2 -8.40 2.49 -5.50
CA ASP A 2 -8.14 1.14 -5.98
C ASP A 2 -6.72 0.68 -5.60
N LEU A 3 -6.60 -0.14 -4.55
CA LEU A 3 -5.31 -0.60 -4.00
C LEU A 3 -4.79 -1.90 -4.64
N GLY A 4 -5.65 -2.67 -5.32
CA GLY A 4 -5.30 -3.98 -5.89
C GLY A 4 -6.09 -4.37 -7.15
N GLY A 5 -7.02 -3.52 -7.58
CA GLY A 5 -7.85 -3.71 -8.74
C GLY A 5 -7.19 -3.24 -10.04
N PRO A 6 -7.99 -3.13 -11.11
CA PRO A 6 -7.49 -3.02 -12.48
C PRO A 6 -6.64 -1.77 -12.73
N VAL A 7 -6.89 -0.66 -12.02
CA VAL A 7 -6.11 0.58 -12.21
C VAL A 7 -4.72 0.44 -11.60
N ASN A 8 -4.60 -0.18 -10.42
CA ASN A 8 -3.31 -0.42 -9.77
C ASN A 8 -2.45 -1.40 -10.60
N LYS A 9 -3.06 -2.49 -11.10
CA LYS A 9 -2.38 -3.47 -11.96
C LYS A 9 -1.92 -2.87 -13.29
N ALA A 10 -2.76 -2.04 -13.92
CA ALA A 10 -2.37 -1.33 -15.13
C ALA A 10 -1.18 -0.39 -14.89
N SER A 11 -1.19 0.36 -13.78
CA SER A 11 -0.10 1.28 -13.42
C SER A 11 1.23 0.55 -13.19
N TRP A 12 1.20 -0.62 -12.53
CA TRP A 12 2.39 -1.45 -12.34
C TRP A 12 2.96 -2.00 -13.65
N SER A 13 2.10 -2.48 -14.56
CA SER A 13 2.51 -2.95 -15.88
C SER A 13 3.11 -1.83 -16.74
N VAL A 14 2.52 -0.63 -16.70
CA VAL A 14 3.07 0.56 -17.39
C VAL A 14 4.43 0.97 -16.81
N GLY A 15 4.59 0.91 -15.49
CA GLY A 15 5.88 1.16 -14.84
C GLY A 15 6.98 0.18 -15.28
N ASN A 16 6.66 -1.11 -15.37
CA ASN A 16 7.58 -2.13 -15.88
C ASN A 16 7.90 -1.95 -17.36
N PHE A 17 6.92 -1.51 -18.16
CA PHE A 17 7.15 -1.19 -19.57
C PHE A 17 8.15 -0.04 -19.73
N PHE A 18 8.01 1.03 -18.96
CA PHE A 18 8.99 2.14 -18.97
C PHE A 18 10.38 1.73 -18.47
N MET A 19 10.47 0.74 -17.58
CA MET A 19 11.75 0.19 -17.13
C MET A 19 12.50 -0.54 -18.26
N LEU A 20 11.78 -1.22 -19.17
CA LEU A 20 12.37 -1.84 -20.36
C LEU A 20 12.91 -0.80 -21.35
N GLU A 21 12.24 0.35 -21.45
CA GLU A 21 12.65 1.51 -22.25
C GLU A 21 13.82 2.31 -21.62
N GLY A 22 14.38 1.86 -20.49
CA GLY A 22 15.48 2.53 -19.79
C GLY A 22 15.06 3.73 -18.95
N ILE A 23 13.76 3.96 -18.77
CA ILE A 23 13.21 5.03 -17.92
C ILE A 23 12.80 4.42 -16.57
N TYR A 24 13.70 4.48 -15.60
CA TYR A 24 13.50 3.84 -14.28
C TYR A 24 12.61 4.61 -13.31
N LYS A 25 12.42 5.92 -13.54
CA LYS A 25 11.69 6.79 -12.59
C LYS A 25 10.24 6.34 -12.35
N PRO A 26 9.42 6.02 -13.37
CA PRO A 26 8.03 5.59 -13.16
C PRO A 26 7.95 4.32 -12.32
N CYS A 27 8.75 3.30 -12.66
CA CYS A 27 8.79 2.02 -11.93
C CYS A 27 9.19 2.21 -10.46
N LEU A 28 10.15 3.08 -10.19
CA LEU A 28 10.57 3.40 -8.82
C LEU A 28 9.44 4.06 -8.03
N TYR A 29 8.74 5.05 -8.62
CA TYR A 29 7.61 5.70 -7.96
C TYR A 29 6.45 4.74 -7.69
N THR A 30 6.17 3.80 -8.60
CA THR A 30 5.11 2.81 -8.38
C THR A 30 5.45 1.89 -7.22
N ASN A 31 6.69 1.40 -7.13
CA ASN A 31 7.13 0.55 -6.01
C ASN A 31 7.12 1.30 -4.67
N ILE A 32 7.56 2.56 -4.65
CA ILE A 32 7.52 3.39 -3.43
C ILE A 32 6.07 3.60 -2.98
N ALA A 33 5.16 3.91 -3.91
CA ALA A 33 3.74 4.12 -3.59
C ALA A 33 3.09 2.85 -3.02
N ILE A 34 3.44 1.67 -3.56
CA ILE A 34 2.94 0.37 -3.10
C ILE A 34 3.36 0.09 -1.65
N CYS A 35 4.60 0.39 -1.26
CA CYS A 35 5.03 0.18 0.13
C CYS A 35 4.56 1.30 1.07
N ALA A 36 4.50 2.54 0.60
CA ALA A 36 4.23 3.71 1.43
C ALA A 36 2.79 3.76 1.98
N ILE A 37 1.80 3.30 1.22
CA ILE A 37 0.38 3.30 1.65
C ILE A 37 0.16 2.37 2.87
N PRO A 38 0.45 1.06 2.80
CA PRO A 38 0.27 0.14 3.92
C PRO A 38 1.18 0.47 5.11
N LEU A 39 2.42 0.90 4.87
CA LEU A 39 3.30 1.38 5.96
C LEU A 39 2.74 2.63 6.65
N GLY A 40 2.14 3.55 5.89
CA GLY A 40 1.49 4.74 6.42
C GLY A 40 0.28 4.42 7.31
N TYR A 41 -0.57 3.49 6.86
CA TYR A 41 -1.70 3.01 7.65
C TYR A 41 -1.26 2.27 8.91
N ALA A 42 -0.26 1.38 8.79
CA ALA A 42 0.31 0.70 9.93
C ALA A 42 0.91 1.69 10.94
N LEU A 43 1.65 2.70 10.49
CA LEU A 43 2.20 3.74 11.36
C LEU A 43 1.09 4.54 12.08
N MET A 44 0.00 4.87 11.38
CA MET A 44 -1.15 5.55 11.98
C MET A 44 -1.83 4.72 13.07
N THR A 45 -1.85 3.39 12.96
CA THR A 45 -2.36 2.53 14.04
C THR A 45 -1.52 2.57 15.32
N PHE A 46 -0.20 2.84 15.22
CA PHE A 46 0.65 3.06 16.41
C PHE A 46 0.54 4.46 17.00
N ILE A 47 0.32 5.48 16.16
CA ILE A 47 0.24 6.88 16.61
C ILE A 47 -1.13 7.19 17.24
N TRP A 48 -2.24 6.65 16.70
CA TRP A 48 -3.60 6.87 17.24
C TRP A 48 -4.38 5.57 17.51
N PRO A 49 -3.93 4.71 18.43
CA PRO A 49 -4.49 3.38 18.63
C PRO A 49 -5.92 3.34 19.20
N LYS A 50 -6.39 4.41 19.87
CA LYS A 50 -7.64 4.38 20.66
C LYS A 50 -8.73 5.36 20.22
N GLU A 51 -8.39 6.42 19.49
CA GLU A 51 -9.36 7.47 19.13
C GLU A 51 -9.99 7.31 17.74
N ARG A 52 -9.37 6.52 16.84
CA ARG A 52 -9.88 6.30 15.47
C ARG A 52 -9.96 4.85 15.00
N PHE A 53 -9.32 3.91 15.69
CA PHE A 53 -9.20 2.53 15.22
C PHE A 53 -9.88 1.54 16.17
N SER A 54 -10.74 0.69 15.59
CA SER A 54 -11.30 -0.49 16.27
C SER A 54 -10.17 -1.49 16.58
N ALA A 55 -10.34 -2.34 17.60
CA ALA A 55 -9.41 -3.44 17.91
C ALA A 55 -9.09 -4.31 16.67
N GLU A 56 -10.07 -4.44 15.77
CA GLU A 56 -9.93 -5.14 14.49
C GLU A 56 -8.99 -4.42 13.51
N LEU A 57 -9.02 -3.09 13.44
CA LEU A 57 -8.10 -2.32 12.59
C LEU A 57 -6.68 -2.30 13.19
N PHE A 58 -6.53 -2.43 14.50
CA PHE A 58 -5.21 -2.51 15.12
C PHE A 58 -4.51 -3.84 14.78
N GLU A 59 -5.24 -4.95 14.80
CA GLU A 59 -4.76 -6.25 14.32
C GLU A 59 -4.41 -6.21 12.83
N MET A 60 -5.26 -5.58 12.01
CA MET A 60 -4.99 -5.41 10.59
C MET A 60 -3.78 -4.50 10.33
N GLY A 61 -3.53 -3.47 11.14
CA GLY A 61 -2.38 -2.56 10.99
C GLY A 61 -1.04 -3.26 11.21
N ARG A 62 -0.98 -4.22 12.14
CA ARG A 62 0.19 -5.11 12.28
C ARG A 62 0.40 -5.99 11.05
N ASN A 63 -0.69 -6.50 10.48
CA ASN A 63 -0.62 -7.30 9.26
C ASN A 63 -0.17 -6.44 8.07
N ASP A 64 -0.66 -5.19 8.01
CA ASP A 64 -0.34 -4.22 6.96
C ASP A 64 1.13 -3.76 6.98
N LEU A 65 1.74 -3.76 8.17
CA LEU A 65 3.18 -3.56 8.36
C LEU A 65 4.01 -4.63 7.65
N VAL A 66 3.57 -5.89 7.74
CA VAL A 66 4.25 -7.04 7.12
C VAL A 66 3.97 -7.06 5.62
N THR A 67 2.71 -6.95 5.20
CA THR A 67 2.34 -6.96 3.78
C THR A 67 2.91 -5.75 3.03
N GLY A 68 2.93 -4.57 3.65
CA GLY A 68 3.54 -3.37 3.10
C GLY A 68 5.06 -3.48 2.92
N ALA A 69 5.76 -4.18 3.82
CA ALA A 69 7.20 -4.45 3.66
C ALA A 69 7.51 -5.38 2.47
N PHE A 70 6.59 -6.29 2.13
CA PHE A 70 6.68 -7.17 0.96
C PHE A 70 6.11 -6.56 -0.32
N GLY A 71 5.64 -5.30 -0.30
CA GLY A 71 5.06 -4.64 -1.47
C GLY A 71 3.66 -5.13 -1.82
N ILE A 72 2.90 -5.61 -0.84
CA ILE A 72 1.50 -6.02 -0.98
C ILE A 72 0.62 -4.91 -0.44
N THR A 73 -0.08 -4.21 -1.33
CA THR A 73 -1.02 -3.11 -1.01
C THR A 73 -2.41 -3.58 -0.62
N GLU A 74 -2.71 -4.87 -0.81
CA GLU A 74 -4.05 -5.43 -0.57
C GLU A 74 -4.41 -5.45 0.93
N GLY A 75 -3.40 -5.48 1.81
CA GLY A 75 -3.58 -5.38 3.26
C GLY A 75 -4.23 -4.06 3.71
N ALA A 76 -4.13 -3.00 2.89
CA ALA A 76 -4.68 -1.69 3.18
C ALA A 76 -6.13 -1.50 2.67
N ILE A 77 -6.70 -2.47 1.93
CA ILE A 77 -8.09 -2.41 1.45
C ILE A 77 -9.10 -2.21 2.60
N PRO A 78 -9.02 -2.94 3.72
CA PRO A 78 -9.95 -2.80 4.83
C PRO A 78 -9.88 -1.42 5.51
N PHE A 79 -8.72 -0.77 5.48
CA PHE A 79 -8.51 0.57 6.03
C PHE A 79 -9.19 1.67 5.22
N LEU A 80 -9.48 1.40 3.94
CA LEU A 80 -10.02 2.38 3.00
C LEU A 80 -11.53 2.23 2.78
N MET A 81 -12.11 1.10 3.18
CA MET A 81 -13.55 0.82 3.14
C MET A 81 -14.31 1.31 4.38
N LYS A 82 -13.62 1.88 5.37
CA LYS A 82 -14.19 2.36 6.63
C LYS A 82 -14.04 3.88 6.75
#